data_AF-A0A2N2ZKR2-F1
#
_entry.id   AF-A0A2N2ZKR2-F1
#
_cell.length_a   1.000
_cell.length_b   1.000
_cell.length_c   1.000
_cell.angle_alpha   90.00
_cell.angle_beta   90.00
_cell.angle_gamma   90.00
#
_symmetry.space_group_name_H-M   'P 1'
#
loop_
_entity.id
_entity.type
_entity.pdbx_description
1 polymer ?
#
loop_
_entity_poly.entity_id
_entity_poly.type
_entity_poly.pdbx_seq_one_letter_code
_entity_poly.pdbx_strand_id
1 'polypeptide(L)'
;MNNNRAEQNEFDDRGIQPKLKISKVGIVSRDYRCEFNSHYDFSDNLEKLLGIFDRAGCDVILFSLYSFRSRQGFSIKRYLTNLKNINLVMFEKFQFDETNNYKSIANYAYHLDHKTNKWIEYKYQQKFWSLITLSNEDIRNFVENEVPMRIFGNSISLICGETNGVKYSKEAKKVEDTYCLRKAIPNDVQIILNPIHDRMTRFEMKLKRIFLSQNNRWIISVWNKGKEDKNGTVKDGVNPAWTIYHNGIEVKIVPIENDLNYEIGVIDTCC
;
A
#
# COMPACT_ATOMS: atom_id res chain seq x y z
N MET A 1 -8.25 30.45 8.29
CA MET A 1 -7.16 29.56 8.76
C MET A 1 -7.61 28.73 9.98
N ASN A 2 -8.67 27.91 9.89
CA ASN A 2 -9.13 27.12 11.06
C ASN A 2 -9.70 25.72 10.73
N ASN A 3 -9.59 25.23 9.48
CA ASN A 3 -10.12 23.91 9.10
C ASN A 3 -9.11 22.75 9.21
N ASN A 4 -7.81 23.01 9.40
CA ASN A 4 -6.79 21.94 9.42
C ASN A 4 -6.61 21.25 10.78
N ARG A 5 -7.11 21.84 11.89
CA ARG A 5 -6.90 21.28 13.24
C ARG A 5 -7.87 20.14 13.57
N ALA A 6 -9.07 20.16 13.01
CA ALA A 6 -10.07 19.12 13.22
C ALA A 6 -9.75 17.83 12.44
N GLU A 7 -9.21 17.94 11.21
CA GLU A 7 -8.79 16.79 10.41
C GLU A 7 -7.52 16.11 10.96
N GLN A 8 -6.63 16.85 11.66
CA GLN A 8 -5.45 16.25 12.29
C GLN A 8 -5.80 15.41 13.54
N ASN A 9 -6.77 15.84 14.36
CA ASN A 9 -7.14 15.15 15.59
C ASN A 9 -7.78 13.75 15.36
N GLU A 10 -8.36 13.48 14.17
CA GLU A 10 -8.98 12.18 13.85
C GLU A 10 -7.95 11.06 13.56
N PHE A 11 -6.65 11.39 13.52
CA PHE A 11 -5.56 10.45 13.29
C PHE A 11 -4.59 10.35 14.47
N ASP A 12 -4.93 10.95 15.60
CA ASP A 12 -4.21 10.74 16.86
C ASP A 12 -4.65 9.42 17.54
N ASP A 13 -5.90 8.98 17.31
CA ASP A 13 -6.37 7.65 17.69
C ASP A 13 -6.15 6.63 16.56
N ARG A 14 -4.87 6.27 16.36
CA ARG A 14 -4.47 5.32 15.30
C ARG A 14 -4.81 3.87 15.64
N GLY A 15 -5.26 3.57 16.85
CA GLY A 15 -5.31 2.19 17.36
C GLY A 15 -3.92 1.64 17.76
N ILE A 16 -3.89 0.37 18.14
CA ILE A 16 -2.66 -0.30 18.61
C ILE A 16 -1.86 -0.77 17.40
N GLN A 17 -0.57 -0.41 17.35
CA GLN A 17 0.32 -0.87 16.29
C GLN A 17 0.53 -2.40 16.38
N PRO A 18 0.29 -3.16 15.30
CA PRO A 18 0.53 -4.60 15.29
C PRO A 18 2.02 -4.95 15.31
N LYS A 19 2.34 -6.09 15.94
CA LYS A 19 3.66 -6.71 15.88
C LYS A 19 3.51 -8.10 15.26
N LEU A 20 3.65 -8.17 13.93
CA LEU A 20 3.41 -9.38 13.15
C LEU A 20 4.71 -9.85 12.49
N LYS A 21 4.84 -11.17 12.33
CA LYS A 21 5.87 -11.77 11.50
C LYS A 21 5.23 -12.18 10.18
N ILE A 22 5.50 -11.40 9.15
CA ILE A 22 4.97 -11.55 7.80
C ILE A 22 5.92 -12.42 6.99
N SER A 23 5.34 -13.40 6.31
CA SER A 23 6.04 -14.44 5.56
C SER A 23 5.45 -14.68 4.17
N LYS A 24 4.17 -14.37 3.96
CA LYS A 24 3.52 -14.56 2.67
C LYS A 24 2.49 -13.47 2.39
N VAL A 25 2.78 -12.64 1.39
CA VAL A 25 1.96 -11.48 1.03
C VAL A 25 1.09 -11.80 -0.17
N GLY A 26 -0.23 -11.68 0.00
CA GLY A 26 -1.19 -11.59 -1.09
C GLY A 26 -1.28 -10.15 -1.59
N ILE A 27 -1.21 -9.94 -2.89
CA ILE A 27 -1.38 -8.62 -3.51
C ILE A 27 -2.55 -8.64 -4.49
N VAL A 28 -3.32 -7.55 -4.50
CA VAL A 28 -4.45 -7.40 -5.42
C VAL A 28 -4.51 -5.99 -5.96
N SER A 29 -4.82 -5.90 -7.25
CA SER A 29 -5.05 -4.65 -7.95
C SER A 29 -6.27 -4.77 -8.87
N ARG A 30 -6.86 -3.63 -9.19
CA ARG A 30 -7.97 -3.54 -10.16
C ARG A 30 -7.58 -2.72 -11.38
N ASP A 31 -8.45 -2.81 -12.37
CA ASP A 31 -8.49 -1.90 -13.50
C ASP A 31 -9.71 -0.96 -13.34
N TYR A 32 -9.52 0.36 -13.39
CA TYR A 32 -10.62 1.32 -13.26
C TYR A 32 -11.65 1.23 -14.39
N ARG A 33 -11.31 0.59 -15.51
CA ARG A 33 -12.22 0.38 -16.65
C ARG A 33 -13.20 -0.78 -16.41
N CYS A 34 -12.93 -1.62 -15.41
CA CYS A 34 -13.80 -2.72 -15.05
C CYS A 34 -14.77 -2.28 -13.95
N GLU A 35 -16.06 -2.41 -14.25
CA GLU A 35 -17.13 -2.33 -13.26
C GLU A 35 -17.46 -3.74 -12.76
N PHE A 36 -17.69 -3.87 -11.46
CA PHE A 36 -18.06 -5.14 -10.82
C PHE A 36 -19.44 -4.91 -10.21
N ASN A 37 -20.51 -5.46 -10.80
CA ASN A 37 -21.91 -5.31 -10.37
C ASN A 37 -22.31 -3.91 -9.84
N SER A 38 -22.01 -2.86 -10.61
CA SER A 38 -22.26 -1.43 -10.27
C SER A 38 -21.32 -0.81 -9.22
N HIS A 39 -20.27 -1.53 -8.82
CA HIS A 39 -19.21 -1.09 -7.94
C HIS A 39 -17.87 -0.95 -8.68
N TYR A 40 -17.20 0.17 -8.44
CA TYR A 40 -15.86 0.48 -8.96
C TYR A 40 -14.78 0.18 -7.92
N ASP A 41 -15.02 -0.76 -7.01
CA ASP A 41 -14.15 -1.06 -5.88
C ASP A 41 -14.08 -2.58 -5.59
N PHE A 42 -13.29 -3.01 -4.60
CA PHE A 42 -13.11 -4.44 -4.32
C PHE A 42 -14.25 -5.09 -3.52
N SER A 43 -15.30 -4.34 -3.17
CA SER A 43 -16.30 -4.78 -2.18
C SER A 43 -17.16 -5.97 -2.63
N ASP A 44 -17.47 -6.06 -3.92
CA ASP A 44 -18.41 -7.07 -4.44
C ASP A 44 -17.86 -8.48 -4.43
N ASN A 45 -16.57 -8.59 -4.71
CA ASN A 45 -15.87 -9.86 -4.76
C ASN A 45 -14.98 -10.07 -3.51
N LEU A 46 -15.15 -9.24 -2.48
CA LEU A 46 -14.26 -9.22 -1.33
C LEU A 46 -14.15 -10.59 -0.65
N GLU A 47 -15.27 -11.27 -0.41
CA GLU A 47 -15.26 -12.61 0.22
C GLU A 47 -14.46 -13.63 -0.61
N LYS A 48 -14.67 -13.63 -1.94
CA LYS A 48 -13.93 -14.51 -2.85
C LYS A 48 -12.43 -14.19 -2.86
N LEU A 49 -12.09 -12.90 -2.93
CA LEU A 49 -10.70 -12.42 -2.90
C LEU A 49 -9.98 -12.84 -1.61
N LEU A 50 -10.59 -12.58 -0.45
CA LEU A 50 -10.03 -12.99 0.83
C LEU A 50 -9.88 -14.52 0.89
N GLY A 51 -10.86 -15.27 0.40
CA GLY A 51 -10.79 -16.72 0.33
C GLY A 51 -9.68 -17.27 -0.56
N ILE A 52 -9.35 -16.61 -1.68
CA ILE A 52 -8.21 -16.98 -2.54
C ILE A 52 -6.90 -16.86 -1.76
N PHE A 53 -6.67 -15.71 -1.12
CA PHE A 53 -5.45 -15.46 -0.35
C PHE A 53 -5.35 -16.34 0.90
N ASP A 54 -6.46 -16.53 1.62
CA ASP A 54 -6.48 -17.38 2.82
C ASP A 54 -6.14 -18.83 2.47
N ARG A 55 -6.70 -19.37 1.37
CA ARG A 55 -6.36 -20.71 0.87
C ARG A 55 -4.92 -20.83 0.37
N ALA A 56 -4.35 -19.76 -0.18
CA ALA A 56 -2.93 -19.70 -0.55
C ALA A 56 -1.99 -19.62 0.68
N GLY A 57 -2.55 -19.48 1.88
CA GLY A 57 -1.82 -19.38 3.14
C GLY A 57 -1.16 -18.02 3.36
N CYS A 58 -1.65 -16.96 2.70
CA CYS A 58 -1.14 -15.61 2.93
C CYS A 58 -1.42 -15.17 4.36
N ASP A 59 -0.46 -14.49 4.99
CA ASP A 59 -0.63 -13.87 6.30
C ASP A 59 -0.96 -12.37 6.19
N VAL A 60 -0.69 -11.75 5.05
CA VAL A 60 -1.02 -10.36 4.73
C VAL A 60 -1.75 -10.27 3.40
N ILE A 61 -2.71 -9.35 3.30
CA ILE A 61 -3.23 -8.89 2.01
C ILE A 61 -2.96 -7.39 1.86
N LEU A 62 -2.31 -7.02 0.75
CA LEU A 62 -2.08 -5.65 0.34
C LEU A 62 -2.92 -5.32 -0.89
N PHE A 63 -3.90 -4.45 -0.71
CA PHE A 63 -4.66 -3.86 -1.81
C PHE A 63 -3.90 -2.67 -2.41
N SER A 64 -4.00 -2.47 -3.73
CA SER A 64 -3.77 -1.15 -4.33
C SER A 64 -4.68 -0.10 -3.68
N LEU A 65 -4.27 1.18 -3.73
CA LEU A 65 -5.02 2.26 -3.11
C LEU A 65 -6.36 2.52 -3.84
N TYR A 66 -7.18 3.43 -3.32
CA TYR A 66 -8.59 3.56 -3.69
C TYR A 66 -9.34 2.24 -3.64
N SER A 67 -9.12 1.45 -2.57
CA SER A 67 -9.57 0.07 -2.50
C SER A 67 -11.08 -0.06 -2.27
N PHE A 68 -11.63 0.70 -1.33
CA PHE A 68 -13.05 0.63 -0.98
C PHE A 68 -13.70 2.01 -0.94
N ARG A 69 -14.80 2.18 -1.66
CA ARG A 69 -15.60 3.40 -1.62
C ARG A 69 -16.32 3.48 -0.29
N SER A 70 -16.21 4.63 0.38
CA SER A 70 -16.98 4.93 1.58
C SER A 70 -18.46 4.98 1.24
N ARG A 71 -19.25 4.16 1.94
CA ARG A 71 -20.69 4.08 1.80
C ARG A 71 -21.32 3.57 3.08
N GLN A 72 -22.55 4.00 3.33
CA GLN A 72 -23.32 3.56 4.50
C GLN A 72 -23.50 2.04 4.48
N GLY A 73 -23.31 1.39 5.63
CA GLY A 73 -23.52 -0.05 5.79
C GLY A 73 -22.38 -0.95 5.31
N PHE A 74 -21.36 -0.44 4.60
CA PHE A 74 -20.18 -1.24 4.27
C PHE A 74 -19.19 -1.27 5.43
N SER A 75 -18.85 -2.49 5.88
CA SER A 75 -17.80 -2.73 6.86
C SER A 75 -17.01 -3.96 6.46
N ILE A 76 -15.68 -3.82 6.38
CA ILE A 76 -14.79 -4.94 6.06
C ILE A 76 -14.79 -6.00 7.18
N LYS A 77 -15.02 -5.59 8.44
CA LYS A 77 -14.92 -6.46 9.64
C LYS A 77 -15.71 -7.77 9.50
N ARG A 78 -16.89 -7.71 8.88
CA ARG A 78 -17.76 -8.89 8.70
C ARG A 78 -17.14 -9.98 7.81
N TYR A 79 -16.21 -9.61 6.92
CA TYR A 79 -15.54 -10.54 6.01
C TYR A 79 -14.26 -11.14 6.62
N LEU A 80 -13.78 -10.58 7.73
CA LEU A 80 -12.52 -10.99 8.35
C LEU A 80 -12.69 -12.11 9.39
N THR A 81 -13.92 -12.37 9.86
CA THR A 81 -14.16 -13.28 11.00
C THR A 81 -13.82 -14.75 10.74
N ASN A 82 -13.78 -15.17 9.47
CA ASN A 82 -13.61 -16.57 9.08
C ASN A 82 -12.26 -16.88 8.42
N LEU A 83 -11.33 -15.91 8.42
CA LEU A 83 -9.99 -16.11 7.85
C LEU A 83 -9.12 -16.90 8.82
N LYS A 84 -8.34 -17.85 8.29
CA LYS A 84 -7.52 -18.76 9.10
C LYS A 84 -6.05 -18.36 9.14
N ASN A 85 -5.52 -17.89 8.01
CA ASN A 85 -4.09 -17.63 7.83
C ASN A 85 -3.78 -16.13 7.85
N ILE A 86 -4.71 -15.31 7.38
CA ILE A 86 -4.52 -13.87 7.24
C ILE A 86 -4.59 -13.19 8.60
N ASN A 87 -3.54 -12.43 8.94
CA ASN A 87 -3.43 -11.67 10.18
C ASN A 87 -3.41 -10.15 9.95
N LEU A 88 -3.28 -9.71 8.69
CA LEU A 88 -3.25 -8.29 8.33
C LEU A 88 -3.89 -8.05 6.96
N VAL A 89 -4.77 -7.06 6.88
CA VAL A 89 -5.38 -6.59 5.63
C VAL A 89 -5.19 -5.08 5.51
N MET A 90 -4.57 -4.64 4.42
CA MET A 90 -4.18 -3.24 4.22
C MET A 90 -4.85 -2.67 2.98
N PHE A 91 -5.52 -1.52 3.16
CA PHE A 91 -6.30 -0.90 2.10
C PHE A 91 -6.53 0.60 2.35
N GLU A 92 -7.05 1.29 1.34
CA GLU A 92 -7.48 2.68 1.45
C GLU A 92 -9.00 2.79 1.26
N LYS A 93 -9.64 3.61 2.09
CA LYS A 93 -10.99 4.10 1.80
C LYS A 93 -10.93 5.41 1.03
N PHE A 94 -11.82 5.53 0.06
CA PHE A 94 -11.95 6.73 -0.77
C PHE A 94 -13.41 7.11 -0.97
N GLN A 95 -13.62 8.31 -1.50
CA GLN A 95 -14.91 8.76 -2.01
C GLN A 95 -14.71 9.51 -3.31
N PHE A 96 -15.80 9.85 -4.00
CA PHE A 96 -15.75 10.82 -5.07
C PHE A 96 -15.99 12.22 -4.51
N ASP A 97 -15.26 13.21 -4.99
CA ASP A 97 -15.57 14.62 -4.76
C ASP A 97 -16.70 15.10 -5.69
N GLU A 98 -17.08 16.37 -5.58
CA GLU A 98 -18.14 17.00 -6.37
C GLU A 98 -17.87 16.98 -7.88
N THR A 99 -16.62 16.76 -8.29
CA THR A 99 -16.18 16.69 -9.69
C THR A 99 -15.99 15.26 -10.17
N ASN A 100 -16.51 14.27 -9.43
CA ASN A 100 -16.34 12.84 -9.67
C ASN A 100 -14.87 12.37 -9.67
N ASN A 101 -13.97 13.09 -8.99
CA ASN A 101 -12.59 12.67 -8.83
C ASN A 101 -12.41 11.86 -7.53
N TYR A 102 -11.46 10.92 -7.56
CA TYR A 102 -11.12 10.11 -6.39
C TYR A 102 -10.49 10.97 -5.30
N LYS A 103 -11.07 10.94 -4.11
CA LYS A 103 -10.57 11.59 -2.90
C LYS A 103 -10.28 10.53 -1.84
N SER A 104 -9.03 10.43 -1.42
CA SER A 104 -8.63 9.56 -0.29
C SER A 104 -9.26 10.06 1.00
N ILE A 105 -9.70 9.13 1.85
CA ILE A 105 -10.18 9.42 3.20
C ILE A 105 -9.10 9.02 4.21
N ALA A 106 -8.75 7.73 4.20
CA ALA A 106 -7.77 7.17 5.12
C ALA A 106 -7.27 5.81 4.63
N ASN A 107 -6.08 5.45 5.11
CA ASN A 107 -5.48 4.14 4.97
C ASN A 107 -5.73 3.35 6.26
N TYR A 108 -5.97 2.05 6.10
CA TYR A 108 -6.32 1.15 7.17
C TYR A 108 -5.45 -0.10 7.11
N ALA A 109 -4.93 -0.49 8.26
CA ALA A 109 -4.33 -1.78 8.53
C ALA A 109 -5.22 -2.48 9.55
N TYR A 110 -6.04 -3.42 9.08
CA TYR A 110 -6.83 -4.28 9.95
C TYR A 110 -5.98 -5.47 10.34
N HIS A 111 -5.76 -5.70 11.63
CA HIS A 111 -4.95 -6.81 12.09
C HIS A 111 -5.64 -7.66 13.15
N LEU A 112 -5.34 -8.96 13.17
CA LEU A 112 -5.83 -9.87 14.19
C LEU A 112 -5.00 -9.69 15.47
N ASP A 113 -5.67 -9.42 16.59
CA ASP A 113 -5.07 -9.56 17.91
C ASP A 113 -5.25 -10.99 18.42
N HIS A 114 -4.16 -11.76 18.43
CA HIS A 114 -4.17 -13.14 18.89
C HIS A 114 -4.50 -13.31 20.37
N LYS A 115 -4.38 -12.26 21.20
CA LYS A 115 -4.74 -12.34 22.63
C LYS A 115 -6.26 -12.33 22.82
N THR A 116 -6.95 -11.50 22.05
CA THR A 116 -8.41 -11.32 22.17
C THR A 116 -9.19 -12.03 21.08
N ASN A 117 -8.50 -12.57 20.06
CA ASN A 117 -9.07 -13.11 18.84
C ASN A 117 -10.02 -12.13 18.13
N LYS A 118 -9.65 -10.84 18.11
CA LYS A 118 -10.44 -9.77 17.51
C LYS A 118 -9.63 -9.00 16.48
N TRP A 119 -10.31 -8.54 15.44
CA TRP A 119 -9.73 -7.63 14.45
C TRP A 119 -9.71 -6.20 14.98
N ILE A 120 -8.51 -5.62 15.05
CA ILE A 120 -8.25 -4.26 15.47
C ILE A 120 -7.98 -3.41 14.22
N GLU A 121 -8.53 -2.20 14.21
CA GLU A 121 -8.30 -1.22 13.16
C GLU A 121 -7.08 -0.37 13.53
N TYR A 122 -6.16 -0.20 12.57
CA TYR A 122 -5.09 0.78 12.64
C TYR A 122 -5.20 1.81 11.51
N LYS A 123 -5.36 3.10 11.83
CA LYS A 123 -5.66 4.17 10.85
C LYS A 123 -4.47 5.08 10.61
N TYR A 124 -4.19 5.43 9.35
CA TYR A 124 -3.11 6.35 8.97
C TYR A 124 -3.37 7.00 7.61
N GLN A 125 -2.53 7.94 7.19
CA GLN A 125 -2.68 8.67 5.91
C GLN A 125 -1.36 8.85 5.19
N GLN A 126 -1.43 8.97 3.88
CA GLN A 126 -0.29 9.43 3.09
C GLN A 126 0.09 10.85 3.50
N LYS A 127 1.38 11.10 3.78
CA LYS A 127 1.87 12.44 4.15
C LYS A 127 2.32 13.27 2.97
N PHE A 128 2.76 12.63 1.89
CA PHE A 128 3.10 13.33 0.65
C PHE A 128 3.14 12.42 -0.56
N TRP A 129 2.96 13.01 -1.75
CA TRP A 129 3.13 12.33 -3.04
C TRP A 129 4.39 12.77 -3.78
N SER A 130 4.89 13.98 -3.52
CA SER A 130 6.01 14.63 -4.21
C SER A 130 6.81 15.47 -3.23
N LEU A 131 8.12 15.62 -3.49
CA LEU A 131 8.99 16.49 -2.69
C LEU A 131 8.95 17.95 -3.13
N ILE A 132 8.31 18.28 -4.27
CA ILE A 132 8.38 19.62 -4.89
C ILE A 132 7.86 20.72 -3.95
N THR A 133 6.83 20.41 -3.16
CA THR A 133 6.12 21.38 -2.32
C THR A 133 6.43 21.21 -0.83
N LEU A 134 7.33 20.30 -0.46
CA LEU A 134 7.65 20.01 0.94
C LEU A 134 8.94 20.69 1.35
N SER A 135 8.99 21.18 2.58
CA SER A 135 10.24 21.56 3.20
C SER A 135 11.07 20.31 3.55
N ASN A 136 12.38 20.50 3.71
CA ASN A 136 13.24 19.42 4.22
C ASN A 136 12.82 18.98 5.64
N GLU A 137 12.26 19.90 6.43
CA GLU A 137 11.76 19.62 7.77
C GLU A 137 10.52 18.73 7.73
N ASP A 138 9.58 18.96 6.83
CA ASP A 138 8.39 18.11 6.67
C ASP A 138 8.76 16.65 6.38
N ILE A 139 9.78 16.44 5.53
CA ILE A 139 10.24 15.10 5.16
C ILE A 139 10.96 14.45 6.36
N ARG A 140 11.78 15.19 7.10
CA ARG A 140 12.40 14.69 8.34
C ARG A 140 11.37 14.34 9.39
N ASN A 141 10.36 15.20 9.59
CA ASN A 141 9.24 14.94 10.49
C ASN A 141 8.48 13.67 10.11
N PHE A 142 8.29 13.40 8.82
CA PHE A 142 7.77 12.11 8.36
C PHE A 142 8.70 10.95 8.73
N VAL A 143 9.99 11.07 8.46
CA VAL A 143 10.96 10.00 8.76
C VAL A 143 11.08 9.73 10.27
N GLU A 144 11.03 10.76 11.10
CA GLU A 144 11.20 10.63 12.55
C GLU A 144 9.92 10.22 13.27
N ASN A 145 8.76 10.74 12.85
CA ASN A 145 7.51 10.58 13.60
C ASN A 145 6.50 9.63 12.94
N GLU A 146 6.54 9.45 11.62
CA GLU A 146 5.54 8.64 10.90
C GLU A 146 6.05 7.26 10.53
N VAL A 147 7.33 7.13 10.16
CA VAL A 147 7.96 5.84 9.82
C VAL A 147 7.86 4.85 10.99
N PRO A 148 8.25 5.18 12.25
CA PRO A 148 8.16 4.24 13.36
C PRO A 148 6.72 3.75 13.61
N MET A 149 5.73 4.61 13.36
CA MET A 149 4.31 4.32 13.57
C MET A 149 3.73 3.41 12.48
N ARG A 150 4.43 3.22 11.35
CA ARG A 150 3.98 2.38 10.23
C ARG A 150 4.67 1.02 10.16
N ILE A 151 5.44 0.68 11.19
CA ILE A 151 6.10 -0.62 11.32
C ILE A 151 5.11 -1.62 11.92
N PHE A 152 4.86 -2.71 11.21
CA PHE A 152 3.92 -3.76 11.58
C PHE A 152 4.69 -5.06 11.84
N GLY A 153 5.57 -5.04 12.84
CA GLY A 153 6.56 -6.09 13.12
C GLY A 153 7.70 -6.09 12.10
N ASN A 154 7.86 -7.13 11.29
CA ASN A 154 8.95 -7.19 10.28
C ASN A 154 8.63 -6.48 8.95
N SER A 155 7.52 -5.74 8.88
CA SER A 155 7.15 -4.95 7.70
C SER A 155 6.93 -3.47 8.03
N ILE A 156 6.95 -2.63 7.00
CA ILE A 156 6.55 -1.22 7.06
C ILE A 156 5.67 -0.84 5.88
N SER A 157 4.68 0.02 6.12
CA SER A 157 3.88 0.65 5.05
C SER A 157 4.47 1.99 4.63
N LEU A 158 4.79 2.13 3.34
CA LEU A 158 5.09 3.42 2.71
C LEU A 158 4.06 3.65 1.61
N ILE A 159 3.19 4.65 1.73
CA ILE A 159 2.06 4.84 0.82
C ILE A 159 2.52 5.60 -0.43
N CYS A 160 2.23 5.04 -1.61
CA CYS A 160 2.35 5.72 -2.89
C CYS A 160 3.72 6.42 -3.06
N GLY A 161 3.70 7.75 -3.14
CA GLY A 161 4.86 8.61 -3.36
C GLY A 161 5.73 8.83 -2.12
N GLU A 162 5.42 8.28 -0.95
CA GLU A 162 6.26 8.40 0.25
C GLU A 162 7.65 7.75 0.06
N THR A 163 7.74 6.78 -0.84
CA THR A 163 9.03 6.23 -1.32
C THR A 163 9.93 7.29 -1.97
N ASN A 164 9.41 8.48 -2.31
CA ASN A 164 10.23 9.61 -2.73
C ASN A 164 11.12 10.19 -1.63
N GLY A 165 10.97 9.79 -0.36
CA GLY A 165 11.90 10.16 0.72
C GLY A 165 13.34 9.70 0.48
N VAL A 166 13.59 8.83 -0.50
CA VAL A 166 14.91 8.68 -1.13
C VAL A 166 14.96 9.44 -2.47
N LYS A 167 16.01 10.24 -2.68
CA LYS A 167 16.10 11.19 -3.80
C LYS A 167 16.94 10.59 -4.92
N TYR A 168 16.52 10.76 -6.17
CA TYR A 168 17.39 10.49 -7.30
C TYR A 168 18.19 11.75 -7.63
N SER A 169 19.52 11.65 -7.58
CA SER A 169 20.44 12.70 -8.01
C SER A 169 20.70 12.56 -9.50
N LYS A 170 20.30 13.57 -10.29
CA LYS A 170 20.54 13.58 -11.75
C LYS A 170 22.02 13.70 -12.08
N GLU A 171 22.75 14.50 -11.30
CA GLU A 171 24.19 14.72 -11.46
C GLU A 171 24.97 13.43 -11.18
N ALA A 172 24.71 12.80 -10.03
CA ALA A 172 25.40 11.57 -9.65
C ALA A 172 24.80 10.30 -10.28
N LYS A 173 23.67 10.41 -11.00
CA LYS A 173 22.90 9.32 -11.61
C LYS A 173 22.60 8.16 -10.65
N LYS A 174 22.37 8.46 -9.37
CA LYS A 174 22.14 7.47 -8.31
C LYS A 174 21.03 7.90 -7.36
N VAL A 175 20.49 6.94 -6.61
CA VAL A 175 19.58 7.22 -5.51
C VAL A 175 20.39 7.51 -4.24
N GLU A 176 19.98 8.53 -3.50
CA GLU A 176 20.60 9.04 -2.29
C GLU A 176 19.56 9.07 -1.17
N ASP A 177 19.96 8.65 0.03
CA ASP A 177 19.12 8.67 1.22
C ASP A 177 19.24 10.02 1.93
N THR A 178 18.99 11.12 1.21
CA THR A 178 19.19 12.51 1.68
C THR A 178 18.45 12.79 3.00
N TYR A 179 17.30 12.16 3.20
CA TYR A 179 16.44 12.35 4.36
C TYR A 179 16.51 11.19 5.36
N CYS A 180 17.46 10.27 5.20
CA CYS A 180 17.65 9.10 6.07
C CYS A 180 16.42 8.17 6.15
N LEU A 181 15.54 8.15 5.15
CA LEU A 181 14.37 7.27 5.13
C LEU A 181 14.79 5.80 5.18
N ARG A 182 15.75 5.37 4.34
CA ARG A 182 16.20 3.97 4.36
C ARG A 182 16.90 3.65 5.68
N LYS A 183 17.71 4.58 6.20
CA LYS A 183 18.39 4.43 7.50
C LYS A 183 17.41 4.32 8.67
N ALA A 184 16.28 5.01 8.62
CA ALA A 184 15.27 4.99 9.68
C ALA A 184 14.46 3.69 9.73
N ILE A 185 14.43 2.90 8.65
CA ILE A 185 13.79 1.58 8.63
C ILE A 185 14.73 0.57 9.30
N PRO A 186 14.36 -0.02 10.46
CA PRO A 186 15.19 -0.98 11.17
C PRO A 186 15.60 -2.19 10.32
N ASN A 187 16.70 -2.85 10.71
CA ASN A 187 17.24 -3.99 9.95
C ASN A 187 16.34 -5.24 10.03
N ASP A 188 15.58 -5.39 11.12
CA ASP A 188 14.58 -6.45 11.31
C ASP A 188 13.27 -6.18 10.55
N VAL A 189 13.09 -4.97 10.02
CA VAL A 189 12.03 -4.66 9.06
C VAL A 189 12.50 -5.03 7.65
N GLN A 190 12.07 -6.21 7.22
CA GLN A 190 12.50 -6.88 5.99
C GLN A 190 11.52 -6.70 4.83
N ILE A 191 10.35 -6.09 5.04
CA ILE A 191 9.33 -5.94 3.99
C ILE A 191 8.81 -4.50 3.95
N ILE A 192 8.86 -3.87 2.79
CA ILE A 192 8.19 -2.59 2.51
C ILE A 192 6.95 -2.89 1.69
N LEU A 193 5.78 -2.65 2.28
CA LEU A 193 4.48 -2.71 1.63
C LEU A 193 4.17 -1.32 1.06
N ASN A 194 4.13 -1.20 -0.26
CA ASN A 194 3.95 0.06 -0.97
C ASN A 194 2.69 0.03 -1.84
N PRO A 195 1.49 0.23 -1.25
CA PRO A 195 0.27 0.39 -2.04
C PRO A 195 0.31 1.75 -2.76
N ILE A 196 -0.16 1.79 -4.01
CA ILE A 196 -0.11 2.96 -4.89
C ILE A 196 -1.48 3.14 -5.56
N HIS A 197 -1.86 4.39 -5.86
CA HIS A 197 -3.07 4.70 -6.62
C HIS A 197 -2.95 4.19 -8.05
N ASP A 198 -1.96 4.71 -8.79
CA ASP A 198 -1.81 4.47 -10.22
C ASP A 198 -0.35 4.19 -10.59
N ARG A 199 -0.12 3.67 -11.80
CA ARG A 199 1.23 3.36 -12.26
C ARG A 199 2.14 4.58 -12.25
N MET A 200 3.25 4.48 -11.52
CA MET A 200 4.30 5.50 -11.55
C MET A 200 5.28 5.23 -12.71
N THR A 201 5.16 6.02 -13.77
CA THR A 201 5.88 5.80 -15.04
C THR A 201 7.32 6.35 -15.08
N ARG A 202 7.68 7.22 -14.14
CA ARG A 202 9.02 7.80 -14.05
C ARG A 202 10.06 6.72 -13.72
N PHE A 203 11.13 6.63 -14.52
CA PHE A 203 12.16 5.60 -14.36
C PHE A 203 12.85 5.67 -12.98
N GLU A 204 12.94 6.87 -12.39
CA GLU A 204 13.52 7.07 -11.07
C GLU A 204 12.77 6.27 -10.00
N MET A 205 11.47 6.03 -10.16
CA MET A 205 10.69 5.25 -9.20
C MET A 205 11.14 3.79 -9.16
N LYS A 206 11.56 3.21 -10.29
CA LYS A 206 12.20 1.88 -10.32
C LYS A 206 13.50 1.90 -9.52
N LEU A 207 14.36 2.89 -9.77
CA LEU A 207 15.66 3.00 -9.08
C LEU A 207 15.50 3.18 -7.56
N LYS A 208 14.52 3.97 -7.12
CA LYS A 208 14.23 4.19 -5.70
C LYS A 208 13.77 2.91 -5.01
N ARG A 209 12.91 2.11 -5.67
CA ARG A 209 12.46 0.83 -5.12
C ARG A 209 13.61 -0.18 -5.02
N ILE A 210 14.44 -0.27 -6.06
CA ILE A 210 15.68 -1.06 -6.02
C ILE A 210 16.53 -0.66 -4.82
N PHE A 211 16.80 0.63 -4.64
CA PHE A 211 17.59 1.15 -3.51
C PHE A 211 16.98 0.81 -2.14
N LEU A 212 15.66 0.95 -1.99
CA LEU A 212 14.95 0.64 -0.74
C LEU A 212 14.93 -0.87 -0.41
N SER A 213 14.97 -1.73 -1.43
CA SER A 213 15.02 -3.19 -1.27
C SER A 213 16.41 -3.75 -0.90
N GLN A 214 17.46 -2.94 -0.92
CA GLN A 214 18.79 -3.39 -0.51
C GLN A 214 18.83 -3.76 0.98
N ASN A 215 19.86 -4.50 1.39
CA ASN A 215 20.02 -5.08 2.74
C ASN A 215 18.99 -6.20 3.02
N ASN A 216 18.83 -7.12 2.07
CA ASN A 216 17.93 -8.28 2.20
C ASN A 216 16.48 -7.90 2.52
N ARG A 217 16.00 -6.82 1.87
CA ARG A 217 14.66 -6.28 2.09
C ARG A 217 13.80 -6.49 0.85
N TRP A 218 12.55 -6.86 1.07
CA TRP A 218 11.52 -6.86 0.04
C TRP A 218 10.90 -5.49 -0.09
N ILE A 219 10.62 -5.05 -1.31
CA ILE A 219 9.67 -3.97 -1.58
C ILE A 219 8.62 -4.47 -2.54
N ILE A 220 7.36 -4.35 -2.13
CA ILE A 220 6.20 -4.86 -2.83
C ILE A 220 5.33 -3.66 -3.18
N SER A 221 5.36 -3.24 -4.43
CA SER A 221 4.57 -2.11 -4.93
C SER A 221 3.40 -2.62 -5.75
N VAL A 222 2.18 -2.19 -5.45
CA VAL A 222 0.94 -2.58 -6.16
C VAL A 222 0.12 -1.33 -6.51
N TRP A 223 -0.40 -1.23 -7.73
CA TRP A 223 -1.14 -0.06 -8.25
C TRP A 223 -2.37 -0.46 -9.05
N ASN A 224 -3.26 0.48 -9.37
CA ASN A 224 -4.40 0.21 -10.26
C ASN A 224 -4.07 0.53 -11.74
N LYS A 225 -4.71 -0.22 -12.64
CA LYS A 225 -4.69 -0.02 -14.10
C LYS A 225 -5.85 0.84 -14.58
N GLY A 226 -5.78 1.28 -15.84
CA GLY A 226 -6.88 1.96 -16.52
C GLY A 226 -6.99 3.44 -16.23
N LYS A 227 -6.04 4.05 -15.51
CA LYS A 227 -6.04 5.49 -15.28
C LYS A 227 -5.66 6.22 -16.55
N GLU A 228 -6.58 7.03 -17.06
CA GLU A 228 -6.32 7.95 -18.16
C GLU A 228 -5.56 9.18 -17.67
N ASP A 229 -4.56 9.61 -18.45
CA ASP A 229 -3.96 10.92 -18.27
C ASP A 229 -4.84 12.04 -18.86
N LYS A 230 -4.40 13.29 -18.73
CA LYS A 230 -5.12 14.47 -19.24
C LYS A 230 -5.42 14.44 -20.75
N ASN A 231 -4.76 13.56 -21.50
CA ASN A 231 -4.95 13.38 -22.95
C ASN A 231 -5.77 12.11 -23.27
N GLY A 232 -6.40 11.47 -22.27
CA GLY A 232 -7.14 10.22 -22.45
C GLY A 232 -6.24 9.00 -22.68
N THR A 233 -4.93 9.11 -22.43
CA THR A 233 -4.00 7.99 -22.67
C THR A 233 -3.80 7.16 -21.41
N VAL A 234 -4.00 5.85 -21.52
CA VAL A 234 -3.72 4.88 -20.45
C VAL A 234 -2.26 4.40 -20.54
N LYS A 235 -1.56 4.36 -19.41
CA LYS A 235 -0.13 4.01 -19.33
C LYS A 235 0.17 2.80 -18.45
N ASP A 236 -0.66 1.76 -18.50
CA ASP A 236 -0.55 0.57 -17.64
C ASP A 236 0.71 -0.28 -17.94
N GLY A 237 1.09 -0.38 -19.21
CA GLY A 237 2.08 -1.36 -19.67
C GLY A 237 1.49 -2.77 -19.76
N VAL A 238 2.30 -3.73 -20.20
CA VAL A 238 1.87 -5.12 -20.46
C VAL A 238 1.96 -6.03 -19.23
N ASN A 239 2.71 -5.61 -18.22
CA ASN A 239 2.93 -6.43 -17.03
C ASN A 239 1.76 -6.27 -16.04
N PRO A 240 1.59 -7.21 -15.11
CA PRO A 240 0.71 -7.03 -13.97
C PRO A 240 1.01 -5.74 -13.20
N ALA A 241 0.01 -5.24 -12.47
CA ALA A 241 0.05 -3.95 -11.79
C ALA A 241 0.83 -3.96 -10.47
N TRP A 242 1.99 -4.62 -10.49
CA TRP A 242 2.93 -4.63 -9.40
C TRP A 242 4.38 -4.69 -9.87
N THR A 243 5.28 -4.24 -8.98
CA THR A 243 6.72 -4.48 -9.09
C THR A 243 7.23 -4.93 -7.75
N ILE A 244 8.07 -5.96 -7.76
CA ILE A 244 8.64 -6.54 -6.55
C ILE A 244 10.16 -6.52 -6.71
N TYR A 245 10.86 -6.10 -5.66
CA TYR A 245 12.31 -6.21 -5.61
C TYR A 245 12.73 -6.82 -4.28
N HIS A 246 13.75 -7.68 -4.34
CA HIS A 246 14.41 -8.24 -3.17
C HIS A 246 15.91 -8.05 -3.31
N ASN A 247 16.53 -7.42 -2.31
CA ASN A 247 17.97 -7.18 -2.27
C ASN A 247 18.51 -6.48 -3.55
N GLY A 248 17.76 -5.53 -4.09
CA GLY A 248 18.10 -4.81 -5.31
C GLY A 248 17.80 -5.52 -6.62
N ILE A 249 17.26 -6.74 -6.59
CA ILE A 249 16.94 -7.54 -7.77
C ILE A 249 15.43 -7.58 -7.98
N GLU A 250 14.98 -7.38 -9.23
CA GLU A 250 13.57 -7.48 -9.58
C GLU A 250 13.11 -8.95 -9.51
N VAL A 251 12.04 -9.20 -8.77
CA VAL A 251 11.41 -10.53 -8.65
C VAL A 251 10.13 -10.53 -9.48
N LYS A 252 10.02 -11.51 -10.38
CA LYS A 252 8.80 -11.74 -11.15
C LYS A 252 7.97 -12.82 -10.46
N ILE A 253 6.68 -12.56 -10.34
CA ILE A 253 5.69 -13.56 -9.91
C ILE A 253 4.66 -13.73 -11.01
N VAL A 254 4.10 -14.93 -11.10
CA VAL A 254 3.02 -15.24 -12.03
C VAL A 254 1.69 -14.84 -11.37
N PRO A 255 0.82 -14.07 -12.07
CA PRO A 255 -0.53 -13.80 -11.58
C PRO A 255 -1.33 -15.08 -11.36
N ILE A 256 -2.21 -15.08 -10.37
CA ILE A 256 -3.19 -16.15 -10.18
C ILE A 256 -4.35 -15.92 -11.15
N GLU A 257 -4.60 -16.90 -12.03
CA GLU A 257 -5.78 -16.90 -12.90
C GLU A 257 -7.06 -16.92 -12.07
N ASN A 258 -8.01 -16.06 -12.43
CA ASN A 258 -9.26 -15.90 -11.73
C ASN A 258 -10.34 -15.34 -12.67
N ASP A 259 -11.60 -15.55 -12.32
CA ASP A 259 -12.79 -15.05 -13.03
C ASP A 259 -13.27 -13.69 -12.49
N LEU A 260 -12.49 -13.05 -11.62
CA LEU A 260 -12.90 -11.86 -10.88
C LEU A 260 -12.45 -10.55 -11.53
N ASN A 261 -11.76 -10.59 -12.68
CA ASN A 261 -11.16 -9.44 -13.37
C ASN A 261 -10.26 -8.57 -12.47
N TYR A 262 -9.59 -9.19 -11.49
CA TYR A 262 -8.51 -8.56 -10.72
C TYR A 262 -7.17 -9.18 -11.08
N GLU A 263 -6.10 -8.40 -10.98
CA GLU A 263 -4.76 -8.97 -10.99
C GLU A 263 -4.39 -9.34 -9.56
N ILE A 264 -4.15 -10.63 -9.34
CA ILE A 264 -3.90 -11.26 -8.04
C ILE A 264 -2.51 -11.90 -8.07
N GLY A 265 -1.72 -11.71 -7.01
CA GLY A 265 -0.41 -12.33 -6.87
C GLY A 265 -0.12 -12.78 -5.43
N VAL A 266 0.76 -13.76 -5.28
CA VAL A 266 1.23 -14.27 -3.98
C VAL A 266 2.75 -14.26 -3.95
N ILE A 267 3.32 -13.83 -2.84
CA ILE A 267 4.75 -13.62 -2.66
C ILE A 267 5.19 -14.28 -1.36
N ASP A 268 6.10 -15.26 -1.46
CA ASP A 268 6.79 -15.82 -0.30
C ASP A 268 7.99 -14.94 0.04
N THR A 269 8.01 -14.37 1.26
CA THR A 269 9.07 -13.48 1.74
C THR A 269 10.00 -14.16 2.75
N CYS A 270 9.79 -15.45 3.03
CA CYS A 270 10.74 -16.29 3.77
C CYS A 270 11.99 -16.52 2.91
N CYS A 271 13.05 -15.75 3.16
CA CYS A 271 14.38 -15.95 2.61
C CYS A 271 15.42 -15.93 3.73
#